data_AF-A0A8B7YJY1-F1
#
_entry.id   AF-A0A8B7YJY1-F1
#
_cell.length_a   1.000
_cell.length_b   1.000
_cell.length_c   1.000
_cell.angle_alpha   90.00
_cell.angle_beta   90.00
_cell.angle_gamma   90.00
#
_symmetry.space_group_name_H-M   'P 1'
#
loop_
_entity.id
_entity.type
_entity.pdbx_description
1 polymer ?
#
loop_
_entity_poly.entity_id
_entity_poly.type
_entity_poly.pdbx_seq_one_letter_code
_entity_poly.pdbx_strand_id
1 'polypeptide(L)'
;MNSSSEYRPLLNQDPDRHINSRAYTSDSSQSIMLENPVSCSGAGESVTSPLGRKRWPWVIWLLLKIIGLYNYRRAVTRRPCYDCRLAALQSRQRQQISGETGGCGPYPGAAVSRDEDDEKEQVLVCLVDGNMNTVAEQDSPGTLAGDACQVCRSEWWDDRGRYRPYTETDIGVRKWNHRGSAVLSFIFPSVLICLILYDFFFYLRDYWGQKQQLIRLISYSTFLTFNMTSPFLSVVANVRNVMMDHRWMTRRRGFSWYECLGLRYIVKRLQHMGLEAGMAYKPYLAVCVIWPALNGGLRIAIYYLFVVHKSMDVHIQISLATGFVCMLAWGGFCYLMLLMRLSFQKQQRLELAFLWRHKGQVDVCRGRLRLYAEDLGSMCRLVSGWVIVVVAVSTWAFTTQICWDYLVISTGLKFKNADLELQINLLIWSENIMFLVLPLVAVGGFDINKLWVQFVRSVSQMRSEALEDFWDRVLVFCEEQSPTYRVETLTLVFSALGLFLGLHFGDQNVDYWMRGKHNSTLINPVTGNLVPPK
;
A
#
# COMPACT_ATOMS: atom_id res chain seq x y z
N MET A 1 52.28 34.48 19.71
CA MET A 1 51.39 34.25 20.87
C MET A 1 50.43 35.43 20.97
N ASN A 2 49.15 35.14 20.74
CA ASN A 2 47.91 35.90 20.95
C ASN A 2 47.94 37.43 20.86
N SER A 3 47.49 37.93 19.70
CA SER A 3 46.98 39.29 19.50
C SER A 3 45.46 39.25 19.32
N SER A 4 44.73 39.83 20.26
CA SER A 4 43.30 40.11 20.22
C SER A 4 43.10 41.60 19.96
N SER A 5 42.45 41.96 18.85
CA SER A 5 41.87 43.28 18.56
C SER A 5 40.68 43.06 17.64
N GLU A 6 39.45 43.14 18.14
CA GLU A 6 38.61 44.35 18.08
C GLU A 6 38.50 44.95 16.68
N TYR A 7 37.35 44.73 16.02
CA TYR A 7 36.89 45.54 14.89
C TYR A 7 35.35 45.62 14.91
N ARG A 8 34.85 46.80 15.28
CA ARG A 8 33.60 47.37 14.74
C ARG A 8 33.99 48.29 13.58
N PRO A 9 33.10 48.47 12.60
CA PRO A 9 32.63 49.85 12.41
C PRO A 9 31.12 49.95 12.13
N LEU A 10 30.64 51.17 12.41
CA LEU A 10 29.31 51.72 12.12
C LEU A 10 29.28 52.42 10.74
N LEU A 11 28.05 52.63 10.26
CA LEU A 11 27.49 53.80 9.55
C LEU A 11 27.18 53.77 8.02
N ASN A 12 26.05 54.44 7.76
CA ASN A 12 25.41 54.98 6.54
C ASN A 12 24.58 54.03 5.65
N GLN A 13 23.24 54.19 5.59
CA GLN A 13 22.44 55.22 4.87
C GLN A 13 22.62 55.13 3.35
N ASP A 14 21.64 54.64 2.58
CA ASP A 14 20.54 55.42 1.96
C ASP A 14 19.61 54.50 1.10
N PRO A 15 18.50 55.00 0.50
CA PRO A 15 17.25 54.26 0.29
C PRO A 15 17.02 53.88 -1.20
N ASP A 16 15.81 53.39 -1.49
CA ASP A 16 15.24 53.16 -2.82
C ASP A 16 15.80 51.99 -3.64
N ARG A 17 15.11 50.85 -3.52
CA ARG A 17 14.94 49.93 -4.65
C ARG A 17 13.53 49.37 -4.72
N HIS A 18 12.73 50.02 -5.55
CA HIS A 18 11.57 49.44 -6.21
C HIS A 18 11.95 48.10 -6.86
N ILE A 19 11.40 46.99 -6.36
CA ILE A 19 11.25 45.76 -7.14
C ILE A 19 9.85 45.19 -6.86
N ASN A 20 9.01 45.34 -7.88
CA ASN A 20 7.77 44.63 -8.18
C ASN A 20 7.51 43.34 -7.38
N SER A 21 6.73 43.45 -6.31
CA SER A 21 5.96 42.33 -5.77
C SER A 21 4.75 42.10 -6.69
N ARG A 22 4.96 41.30 -7.75
CA ARG A 22 3.86 40.70 -8.50
C ARG A 22 3.06 39.83 -7.54
N ALA A 23 1.79 40.21 -7.39
CA ALA A 23 0.75 39.46 -6.72
C ALA A 23 0.74 38.00 -7.23
N TYR A 24 1.15 37.08 -6.38
CA TYR A 24 0.63 35.72 -6.41
C TYR A 24 -0.73 35.77 -5.73
N THR A 25 -1.77 35.83 -6.54
CA THR A 25 -3.13 35.50 -6.14
C THR A 25 -3.14 34.04 -5.70
N SER A 26 -2.96 33.81 -4.40
CA SER A 26 -3.26 32.54 -3.73
C SER A 26 -4.77 32.40 -3.60
N ASP A 27 -5.43 32.18 -4.74
CA ASP A 27 -6.86 31.90 -4.80
C ASP A 27 -7.06 30.38 -4.70
N SER A 28 -6.84 29.86 -3.48
CA SER A 28 -7.35 28.55 -3.06
C SER A 28 -7.33 28.40 -1.54
N SER A 29 -7.69 29.47 -0.82
CA SER A 29 -8.24 29.30 0.52
C SER A 29 -9.64 28.71 0.34
N GLN A 30 -9.72 27.38 0.22
CA GLN A 30 -10.95 26.68 0.53
C GLN A 30 -11.28 27.01 1.98
N SER A 31 -12.11 28.05 2.15
CA SER A 31 -12.97 28.17 3.30
C SER A 31 -13.68 26.83 3.45
N ILE A 32 -13.17 26.01 4.36
CA ILE A 32 -13.97 24.98 5.01
C ILE A 32 -14.97 25.77 5.85
N MET A 33 -15.96 26.35 5.17
CA MET A 33 -17.25 26.56 5.80
C MET A 33 -17.66 25.16 6.23
N LEU A 34 -17.56 24.92 7.53
CA LEU A 34 -18.43 23.99 8.23
C LEU A 34 -19.85 24.45 7.92
N GLU A 35 -20.35 24.17 6.71
CA GLU A 35 -21.78 24.08 6.46
C GLU A 35 -22.31 23.22 7.60
N ASN A 36 -23.21 23.83 8.37
CA ASN A 36 -23.77 23.37 9.64
C ASN A 36 -23.48 21.90 9.95
N PRO A 37 -22.81 21.56 11.08
CA PRO A 37 -22.51 20.19 11.44
C PRO A 37 -23.78 19.37 11.27
N VAL A 38 -23.77 18.45 10.30
CA VAL A 38 -24.91 17.66 9.84
C VAL A 38 -25.77 17.32 11.06
N SER A 39 -26.91 18.00 11.17
CA SER A 39 -27.81 17.87 12.30
C SER A 39 -28.47 16.51 12.21
N CYS A 40 -27.77 15.47 12.63
CA CYS A 40 -28.34 14.17 12.95
C CYS A 40 -29.04 14.27 14.32
N SER A 41 -29.99 15.20 14.44
CA SER A 41 -30.96 15.25 15.52
C SER A 41 -31.87 14.05 15.32
N GLY A 42 -31.63 13.02 16.14
CA GLY A 42 -32.55 11.90 16.28
C GLY A 42 -33.81 12.40 16.99
N ALA A 43 -34.87 12.60 16.22
CA ALA A 43 -36.23 12.50 16.70
C ALA A 43 -36.92 11.54 15.73
N GLY A 44 -37.66 10.57 16.28
CA GLY A 44 -37.99 9.30 15.62
C GLY A 44 -38.64 9.47 14.26
N GLU A 45 -37.99 8.95 13.22
CA GLU A 45 -38.61 8.73 11.93
C GLU A 45 -38.68 7.24 11.63
N SER A 46 -39.92 6.84 11.45
CA SER A 46 -40.47 5.60 10.93
C SER A 46 -39.58 4.89 9.92
N VAL A 47 -39.61 3.56 10.04
CA VAL A 47 -39.25 2.53 9.07
C VAL A 47 -39.62 2.95 7.64
N THR A 48 -38.77 3.71 6.98
CA THR A 48 -38.88 3.92 5.53
C THR A 48 -38.46 2.64 4.85
N SER A 49 -39.34 2.18 3.97
CA SER A 49 -39.27 1.06 3.05
C SER A 49 -37.85 0.72 2.54
N PRO A 50 -37.57 -0.55 2.19
CA PRO A 50 -36.27 -0.96 1.69
C PRO A 50 -36.06 -0.39 0.28
N LEU A 51 -35.65 0.89 0.20
CA LEU A 51 -35.03 1.46 -0.98
C LEU A 51 -33.93 0.49 -1.40
N GLY A 52 -34.14 -0.14 -2.56
CA GLY A 52 -33.36 -1.28 -3.02
C GLY A 52 -31.87 -1.03 -2.84
N ARG A 53 -31.24 -1.81 -1.95
CA ARG A 53 -29.81 -1.72 -1.68
C ARG A 53 -29.05 -1.91 -2.99
N LYS A 54 -28.38 -0.86 -3.46
CA LYS A 54 -27.57 -0.93 -4.67
C LYS A 54 -26.32 -1.72 -4.36
N ARG A 55 -26.11 -2.82 -5.10
CA ARG A 55 -24.91 -3.65 -4.99
C ARG A 55 -23.67 -2.84 -5.39
N TRP A 56 -22.53 -3.18 -4.80
CA TRP A 56 -21.27 -2.57 -5.18
C TRP A 56 -20.91 -2.91 -6.65
N PRO A 57 -20.20 -2.01 -7.35
CA PRO A 57 -19.77 -2.26 -8.72
C PRO A 57 -18.96 -3.55 -8.84
N TRP A 58 -19.31 -4.39 -9.80
CA TRP A 58 -18.65 -5.68 -10.03
C TRP A 58 -17.15 -5.55 -10.32
N VAL A 59 -16.73 -4.40 -10.87
CA VAL A 59 -15.34 -4.06 -11.20
C VAL A 59 -14.43 -4.13 -9.97
N ILE A 60 -14.92 -3.78 -8.77
CA ILE A 60 -14.12 -3.88 -7.52
C ILE A 60 -13.76 -5.33 -7.24
N TRP A 61 -14.74 -6.23 -7.38
CA TRP A 61 -14.52 -7.65 -7.12
C TRP A 61 -13.61 -8.27 -8.18
N LEU A 62 -13.75 -7.88 -9.45
CA LEU A 62 -12.82 -8.28 -10.50
C LEU A 62 -11.39 -7.81 -10.18
N LEU A 63 -11.21 -6.55 -9.78
CA LEU A 63 -9.91 -5.99 -9.45
C LEU A 63 -9.25 -6.73 -8.28
N LEU A 64 -9.99 -7.03 -7.21
CA LEU A 64 -9.49 -7.83 -6.09
C LEU A 64 -9.10 -9.25 -6.52
N LYS A 65 -9.81 -9.85 -7.49
CA LYS A 65 -9.46 -11.16 -8.06
C LYS A 65 -8.15 -11.10 -8.86
N ILE A 66 -7.98 -10.08 -9.70
CA ILE A 66 -6.75 -9.88 -10.50
C ILE A 66 -5.53 -9.67 -9.58
N ILE A 67 -5.68 -8.96 -8.47
CA ILE A 67 -4.58 -8.74 -7.52
C ILE A 67 -4.27 -10.01 -6.68
N GLY A 68 -5.23 -10.93 -6.55
CA GLY A 68 -5.11 -12.10 -5.68
C GLY A 68 -5.60 -11.87 -4.25
N LEU A 69 -6.34 -10.79 -3.95
CA LEU A 69 -6.79 -10.42 -2.61
C LEU A 69 -8.24 -10.83 -2.34
N TYR A 70 -8.48 -12.12 -2.14
CA TYR A 70 -9.82 -12.62 -1.83
C TYR A 70 -9.73 -13.82 -0.90
N ASN A 71 -10.42 -13.80 0.23
CA ASN A 71 -10.35 -14.88 1.21
C ASN A 71 -11.77 -15.37 1.52
N TYR A 72 -11.93 -16.69 1.64
CA TYR A 72 -13.21 -17.36 1.94
C TYR A 72 -13.81 -16.92 3.29
N ARG A 73 -12.99 -16.40 4.21
CA ARG A 73 -13.48 -15.90 5.49
C ARG A 73 -14.56 -14.84 5.27
N ARG A 74 -15.55 -14.82 6.17
CA ARG A 74 -16.65 -13.86 6.14
C ARG A 74 -16.07 -12.44 6.04
N ALA A 75 -16.30 -11.78 4.91
CA ALA A 75 -15.84 -10.42 4.63
C ALA A 75 -16.53 -9.41 5.57
N VAL A 76 -17.74 -9.75 6.00
CA VAL A 76 -18.56 -8.94 6.89
C VAL A 76 -18.80 -9.69 8.19
N THR A 77 -18.28 -9.15 9.28
CA THR A 77 -18.37 -9.73 10.64
C THR A 77 -18.57 -8.62 11.65
N ARG A 78 -19.06 -8.97 12.85
CA ARG A 78 -19.19 -8.01 13.96
C ARG A 78 -17.84 -7.34 14.25
N ARG A 79 -17.87 -6.05 14.53
CA ARG A 79 -16.70 -5.18 14.80
C ARG A 79 -16.78 -4.66 16.24
N PRO A 80 -16.54 -5.51 17.25
CA PRO A 80 -16.54 -5.02 18.63
C PRO A 80 -15.34 -4.09 18.84
N CYS A 81 -15.55 -3.00 19.57
CA CYS A 81 -14.46 -2.19 20.11
C CYS A 81 -13.63 -3.02 21.10
N TYR A 82 -12.47 -2.50 21.50
CA TYR A 82 -11.59 -3.17 22.44
C TYR A 82 -12.30 -3.52 23.76
N ASP A 83 -13.05 -2.58 24.33
CA ASP A 83 -13.71 -2.75 25.62
C ASP A 83 -14.84 -3.78 25.56
N CYS A 84 -15.70 -3.72 24.53
CA CYS A 84 -16.75 -4.73 24.33
C CYS A 84 -16.16 -6.13 24.09
N ARG A 85 -15.01 -6.20 23.44
CA ARG A 85 -14.30 -7.47 23.24
C ARG A 85 -13.76 -8.00 24.56
N LEU A 86 -13.13 -7.14 25.37
CA LEU A 86 -12.58 -7.51 26.66
C LEU A 86 -13.70 -7.95 27.63
N ALA A 87 -14.81 -7.21 27.66
CA ALA A 87 -15.99 -7.58 28.44
C ALA A 87 -16.57 -8.94 28.01
N ALA A 88 -16.65 -9.21 26.71
CA ALA A 88 -17.11 -10.50 26.20
C ALA A 88 -16.16 -11.66 26.55
N LEU A 89 -14.85 -11.41 26.64
CA LEU A 89 -13.88 -12.40 27.10
C LEU A 89 -14.04 -12.67 28.60
N GLN A 90 -14.14 -11.61 29.40
CA GLN A 90 -14.35 -11.71 30.85
C GLN A 90 -15.67 -12.40 31.20
N SER A 91 -16.75 -12.13 30.48
CA SER A 91 -18.05 -12.77 30.72
C SER A 91 -18.00 -14.27 30.42
N ARG A 92 -17.28 -14.69 29.36
CA ARG A 92 -17.06 -16.10 29.04
C ARG A 92 -16.22 -16.80 30.10
N GLN A 93 -15.16 -16.14 30.58
CA GLN A 93 -14.32 -16.67 31.65
C GLN A 93 -15.12 -16.88 32.94
N ARG A 94 -16.00 -15.94 33.31
CA ARG A 94 -16.91 -16.11 34.47
C ARG A 94 -17.89 -17.26 34.28
N GLN A 95 -18.47 -17.43 33.09
CA GLN A 95 -19.37 -18.53 32.80
C GLN A 95 -18.69 -19.90 32.88
N GLN A 96 -17.43 -20.00 32.45
CA GLN A 96 -16.66 -21.24 32.61
C GLN A 96 -16.43 -21.59 34.07
N ILE A 97 -16.03 -20.60 34.90
CA ILE A 97 -15.81 -20.81 36.34
C ILE A 97 -17.11 -21.18 37.06
N SER A 98 -18.23 -20.53 36.73
CA SER A 98 -19.52 -20.83 37.36
C SER A 98 -20.14 -22.16 36.88
N GLY A 99 -19.79 -22.62 35.68
CA GLY A 99 -20.25 -23.90 35.13
C GLY A 99 -19.63 -25.13 35.81
N GLU A 100 -18.38 -25.02 36.31
CA GLU A 100 -17.70 -26.11 37.01
C GLU A 100 -18.19 -26.31 38.46
N THR A 101 -18.77 -25.29 39.08
CA THR A 101 -19.35 -25.40 40.44
C THR A 101 -20.74 -26.07 40.48
N GLY A 102 -21.31 -26.47 39.34
CA GLY A 102 -22.68 -26.95 39.22
C GLY A 102 -22.91 -28.47 39.26
N GLY A 103 -21.87 -29.31 39.31
CA GLY A 103 -22.10 -30.75 39.40
C GLY A 103 -20.87 -31.63 39.29
N CYS A 104 -20.29 -31.97 40.44
CA CYS A 104 -19.77 -33.31 40.70
C CYS A 104 -19.87 -33.58 42.20
N GLY A 105 -20.61 -34.63 42.56
CA GLY A 105 -20.57 -35.22 43.88
C GLY A 105 -19.15 -35.68 44.26
N PRO A 106 -18.94 -36.04 45.53
CA PRO A 106 -17.61 -36.24 46.08
C PRO A 106 -16.95 -37.48 45.47
N TYR A 107 -15.94 -37.27 44.64
CA TYR A 107 -14.88 -38.26 44.43
C TYR A 107 -13.58 -37.73 45.05
N PRO A 108 -13.13 -38.28 46.18
CA PRO A 108 -11.88 -37.92 46.80
C PRO A 108 -10.72 -38.69 46.14
N GLY A 109 -9.67 -37.97 45.77
CA GLY A 109 -8.35 -38.55 45.59
C GLY A 109 -7.77 -38.43 44.19
N ALA A 110 -7.13 -37.29 43.92
CA ALA A 110 -5.87 -37.23 43.18
C ALA A 110 -5.27 -35.84 43.34
N ALA A 111 -4.41 -35.68 44.35
CA ALA A 111 -3.52 -34.53 44.44
C ALA A 111 -2.47 -34.66 43.33
N VAL A 112 -2.57 -33.82 42.31
CA VAL A 112 -1.48 -33.58 41.36
C VAL A 112 -1.12 -32.11 41.49
N SER A 113 -0.10 -31.84 42.29
CA SER A 113 0.64 -30.58 42.28
C SER A 113 1.43 -30.50 40.98
N ARG A 114 1.06 -29.58 40.09
CA ARG A 114 1.86 -29.23 38.92
C ARG A 114 1.70 -27.75 38.61
N ASP A 115 2.83 -27.08 38.42
CA ASP A 115 3.00 -25.64 38.20
C ASP A 115 2.00 -25.08 37.17
N GLU A 116 1.11 -24.21 37.62
CA GLU A 116 -0.14 -23.85 36.92
C GLU A 116 -0.24 -22.37 36.51
N ASP A 117 0.87 -21.62 36.48
CA ASP A 117 0.81 -20.19 36.18
C ASP A 117 0.97 -19.85 34.68
N ASP A 118 1.51 -20.76 33.85
CA ASP A 118 1.65 -20.54 32.39
C ASP A 118 0.66 -21.37 31.53
N GLU A 119 0.01 -22.41 32.10
CA GLU A 119 -0.86 -23.33 31.34
C GLU A 119 -2.34 -22.92 31.39
N LYS A 120 -2.78 -22.21 32.44
CA LYS A 120 -4.16 -21.71 32.58
C LYS A 120 -4.53 -20.67 31.52
N GLU A 121 -3.56 -19.92 31.00
CA GLU A 121 -3.80 -18.98 29.90
C GLU A 121 -3.88 -19.69 28.52
N GLN A 122 -3.34 -20.90 28.39
CA GLN A 122 -3.36 -21.67 27.13
C GLN A 122 -4.64 -22.50 26.96
N VAL A 123 -5.21 -23.05 28.04
CA VAL A 123 -6.45 -23.84 27.98
C VAL A 123 -7.68 -22.94 27.71
N LEU A 124 -7.68 -21.70 28.23
CA LEU A 124 -8.80 -20.75 28.06
C LEU A 124 -8.99 -20.30 26.60
N VAL A 125 -7.93 -20.32 25.79
CA VAL A 125 -7.97 -19.88 24.37
C VAL A 125 -8.43 -21.01 23.44
N CYS A 126 -8.32 -22.28 23.84
CA CYS A 126 -8.65 -23.43 23.01
C CYS A 126 -10.16 -23.72 22.89
N LEU A 127 -10.97 -23.38 23.90
CA LEU A 127 -12.42 -23.61 23.92
C LEU A 127 -13.24 -22.48 23.27
N VAL A 128 -12.62 -21.34 22.96
CA VAL A 128 -13.30 -20.09 22.55
C VAL A 128 -13.77 -20.09 21.09
N ASP A 129 -13.12 -20.84 20.19
CA ASP A 129 -13.37 -20.70 18.73
C ASP A 129 -13.91 -21.97 18.05
N GLY A 130 -13.88 -23.14 18.70
CA GLY A 130 -14.52 -24.36 18.16
C GLY A 130 -16.04 -24.24 18.02
N ASN A 131 -16.67 -23.34 18.79
CA ASN A 131 -18.13 -23.20 18.86
C ASN A 131 -18.65 -21.86 18.30
N MET A 132 -17.80 -20.92 17.87
CA MET A 132 -18.27 -19.67 17.24
C MET A 132 -18.75 -19.87 15.79
N ASN A 133 -18.39 -20.97 15.14
CA ASN A 133 -18.89 -21.29 13.79
C ASN A 133 -20.24 -22.02 13.79
N THR A 134 -20.61 -22.67 14.90
CA THR A 134 -21.85 -23.46 15.04
C THR A 134 -22.96 -22.72 15.78
N VAL A 135 -22.64 -21.77 16.67
CA VAL A 135 -23.66 -20.97 17.39
C VAL A 135 -24.03 -19.67 16.65
N ALA A 136 -23.32 -19.31 15.58
CA ALA A 136 -23.60 -18.12 14.77
C ALA A 136 -24.64 -18.36 13.65
N GLU A 137 -25.38 -19.48 13.67
CA GLU A 137 -26.40 -19.82 12.67
C GLU A 137 -27.83 -19.42 13.08
N GLN A 138 -28.00 -18.70 14.21
CA GLN A 138 -29.23 -17.98 14.54
C GLN A 138 -29.08 -16.47 14.32
N ASP A 139 -28.78 -16.08 13.09
CA ASP A 139 -28.87 -14.69 12.63
C ASP A 139 -30.34 -14.34 12.31
N SER A 140 -31.12 -14.04 13.34
CA SER A 140 -32.21 -13.07 13.21
C SER A 140 -31.66 -11.69 13.58
N PRO A 141 -31.65 -10.70 12.68
CA PRO A 141 -31.14 -9.34 12.96
C PRO A 141 -32.04 -8.52 13.90
N GLY A 142 -32.93 -9.15 14.67
CA GLY A 142 -34.08 -8.50 15.31
C GLY A 142 -34.02 -8.24 16.82
N THR A 143 -33.16 -8.92 17.61
CA THR A 143 -33.46 -9.00 19.07
C THR A 143 -32.27 -8.86 20.04
N LEU A 144 -31.20 -8.17 19.64
CA LEU A 144 -30.13 -7.71 20.56
C LEU A 144 -30.01 -6.18 20.53
N ALA A 145 -31.15 -5.50 20.60
CA ALA A 145 -31.27 -4.06 20.75
C ALA A 145 -31.14 -3.60 22.23
N GLY A 146 -30.33 -4.30 23.03
CA GLY A 146 -29.90 -3.84 24.35
C GLY A 146 -28.57 -3.11 24.20
N ASP A 147 -28.56 -1.78 24.40
CA ASP A 147 -27.40 -0.88 24.52
C ASP A 147 -26.15 -1.29 23.74
N ALA A 148 -26.27 -1.36 22.42
CA ALA A 148 -25.12 -1.54 21.56
C ALA A 148 -24.14 -0.36 21.75
N CYS A 149 -22.95 -0.65 22.29
CA CYS A 149 -21.87 0.31 22.50
C CYS A 149 -21.74 1.30 21.34
N GLN A 150 -21.70 2.60 21.65
CA GLN A 150 -21.66 3.67 20.67
C GLN A 150 -20.45 3.57 19.74
N VAL A 151 -19.29 3.16 20.26
CA VAL A 151 -18.07 2.94 19.46
C VAL A 151 -18.27 1.78 18.49
N CYS A 152 -18.83 0.65 18.93
CA CYS A 152 -19.17 -0.48 18.05
C CYS A 152 -20.18 -0.09 16.96
N ARG A 153 -21.14 0.78 17.29
CA ARG A 153 -22.13 1.27 16.34
C ARG A 153 -21.49 2.18 15.28
N SER A 154 -20.55 3.03 15.67
CA SER A 154 -19.83 3.93 14.76
C SER A 154 -18.97 3.22 13.71
N GLU A 155 -18.56 1.97 13.98
CA GLU A 155 -17.82 1.14 13.02
C GLU A 155 -18.64 0.75 11.77
N TRP A 156 -19.97 0.88 11.84
CA TRP A 156 -20.93 0.60 10.76
C TRP A 156 -21.50 1.86 10.13
N TRP A 157 -20.85 2.99 10.33
CA TRP A 157 -21.22 4.23 9.66
C TRP A 157 -20.90 4.18 8.17
N ASP A 158 -21.87 4.61 7.36
CA ASP A 158 -21.68 4.86 5.94
C ASP A 158 -20.90 6.17 5.69
N ASP A 159 -20.80 6.60 4.44
CA ASP A 159 -20.15 7.84 4.04
C ASP A 159 -20.82 9.11 4.62
N ARG A 160 -22.02 8.98 5.18
CA ARG A 160 -22.81 10.06 5.78
C ARG A 160 -22.93 9.95 7.31
N GLY A 161 -22.23 9.00 7.94
CA GLY A 161 -22.31 8.80 9.39
C GLY A 161 -23.57 8.07 9.86
N ARG A 162 -24.35 7.48 8.94
CA ARG A 162 -25.58 6.75 9.29
C ARG A 162 -25.22 5.30 9.58
N TYR A 163 -25.77 4.77 10.67
CA TYR A 163 -25.62 3.35 11.02
C TYR A 163 -26.30 2.47 9.98
N ARG A 164 -25.50 1.75 9.18
CA ARG A 164 -25.98 0.85 8.12
C ARG A 164 -25.25 -0.50 8.18
N PRO A 165 -25.70 -1.43 9.03
CA PRO A 165 -25.19 -2.80 8.96
C PRO A 165 -25.61 -3.43 7.63
N TYR A 166 -24.64 -4.03 6.94
CA TYR A 166 -24.84 -4.74 5.69
C TYR A 166 -24.36 -6.19 5.83
N THR A 167 -24.87 -7.05 4.96
CA THR A 167 -24.49 -8.45 4.83
C THR A 167 -23.68 -8.66 3.55
N GLU A 168 -23.05 -9.82 3.41
CA GLU A 168 -22.32 -10.18 2.20
C GLU A 168 -23.19 -10.20 0.93
N THR A 169 -24.48 -10.51 1.09
CA THR A 169 -25.46 -10.48 0.01
C THR A 169 -25.78 -9.07 -0.45
N ASP A 170 -25.77 -8.08 0.45
CA ASP A 170 -26.05 -6.68 0.12
C ASP A 170 -24.95 -6.07 -0.75
N ILE A 171 -23.70 -6.32 -0.40
CA ILE A 171 -22.53 -5.82 -1.16
C ILE A 171 -22.25 -6.67 -2.42
N GLY A 172 -22.88 -7.84 -2.54
CA GLY A 172 -22.71 -8.75 -3.67
C GLY A 172 -21.46 -9.63 -3.62
N VAL A 173 -20.70 -9.63 -2.52
CA VAL A 173 -19.46 -10.40 -2.37
C VAL A 173 -19.71 -11.91 -2.39
N ARG A 174 -20.90 -12.37 -1.97
CA ARG A 174 -21.25 -13.80 -1.90
C ARG A 174 -21.10 -14.52 -3.24
N LYS A 175 -21.33 -13.85 -4.37
CA LYS A 175 -21.14 -14.45 -5.70
C LYS A 175 -19.67 -14.64 -6.07
N TRP A 176 -18.80 -13.79 -5.53
CA TRP A 176 -17.37 -13.75 -5.83
C TRP A 176 -16.53 -14.56 -4.82
N ASN A 177 -17.07 -14.78 -3.62
CA ASN A 177 -16.39 -15.46 -2.52
C ASN A 177 -16.99 -16.85 -2.28
N HIS A 178 -16.46 -17.85 -2.98
CA HIS A 178 -16.80 -19.27 -2.82
C HIS A 178 -15.64 -20.02 -2.10
N ARG A 179 -15.83 -21.27 -1.66
CA ARG A 179 -14.79 -22.03 -0.93
C ARG A 179 -13.46 -22.12 -1.68
N GLY A 180 -13.49 -22.37 -2.99
CA GLY A 180 -12.30 -22.37 -3.85
C GLY A 180 -11.61 -21.02 -4.00
N SER A 181 -12.26 -19.91 -3.62
CA SER A 181 -11.67 -18.57 -3.69
C SER A 181 -10.47 -18.44 -2.74
N ALA A 182 -10.50 -18.99 -1.52
CA ALA A 182 -9.32 -18.92 -0.66
C ALA A 182 -8.09 -19.60 -1.29
N VAL A 183 -8.28 -20.80 -1.84
CA VAL A 183 -7.21 -21.56 -2.47
C VAL A 183 -6.69 -20.84 -3.72
N LEU A 184 -7.58 -20.36 -4.58
CA LEU A 184 -7.18 -19.66 -5.81
C LEU A 184 -6.45 -18.34 -5.49
N SER A 185 -6.80 -17.65 -4.40
CA SER A 185 -6.12 -16.41 -3.97
C SER A 185 -4.67 -16.61 -3.58
N PHE A 186 -4.32 -17.83 -3.17
CA PHE A 186 -2.97 -18.21 -2.84
C PHE A 186 -2.25 -18.78 -4.06
N ILE A 187 -2.88 -19.72 -4.77
CA ILE A 187 -2.29 -20.39 -5.94
C ILE A 187 -1.99 -19.40 -7.05
N PHE A 188 -2.93 -18.53 -7.40
CA PHE A 188 -2.77 -17.62 -8.54
C PHE A 188 -1.54 -16.71 -8.42
N PRO A 189 -1.38 -15.88 -7.36
CA PRO A 189 -0.20 -15.04 -7.24
C PRO A 189 1.08 -15.85 -6.96
N SER A 190 0.99 -17.04 -6.36
CA SER A 190 2.15 -17.94 -6.21
C SER A 190 2.65 -18.44 -7.56
N VAL A 191 1.75 -18.82 -8.47
CA VAL A 191 2.11 -19.21 -9.85
C VAL A 191 2.75 -18.04 -10.58
N LEU A 192 2.21 -16.82 -10.46
CA LEU A 192 2.84 -15.62 -11.05
C LEU A 192 4.27 -15.40 -10.51
N ILE A 193 4.48 -15.52 -9.19
CA ILE A 193 5.81 -15.41 -8.59
C ILE A 193 6.74 -16.49 -9.13
N CYS A 194 6.30 -17.74 -9.19
CA CYS A 194 7.11 -18.84 -9.73
C CYS A 194 7.50 -18.61 -11.19
N LEU A 195 6.58 -18.11 -12.02
CA LEU A 195 6.84 -17.79 -13.42
C LEU A 195 7.82 -16.61 -13.57
N ILE A 196 7.68 -15.56 -12.75
CA ILE A 196 8.62 -14.44 -12.73
C ILE A 196 10.02 -14.90 -12.28
N LEU A 197 10.11 -15.73 -11.24
CA LEU A 197 11.39 -16.26 -10.77
C LEU A 197 12.03 -17.17 -11.81
N TYR A 198 11.24 -18.03 -12.46
CA TYR A 198 11.71 -18.87 -13.55
C TYR A 198 12.29 -18.04 -14.71
N ASP A 199 11.57 -17.01 -15.14
CA ASP A 199 12.02 -16.07 -16.18
C ASP A 199 13.28 -15.30 -15.75
N PHE A 200 13.33 -14.86 -14.49
CA PHE A 200 14.53 -14.23 -13.92
C PHE A 200 15.75 -15.17 -13.97
N PHE A 201 15.61 -16.43 -13.55
CA PHE A 201 16.71 -17.39 -13.55
C PHE A 201 17.15 -17.78 -14.96
N PHE A 202 16.21 -17.92 -15.88
CA PHE A 202 16.50 -18.17 -17.29
C PHE A 202 17.32 -17.01 -17.88
N TYR A 203 16.85 -15.78 -17.68
CA TYR A 203 17.54 -14.58 -18.14
C TYR A 203 18.90 -14.40 -17.45
N LEU A 204 18.98 -14.67 -16.15
CA LEU A 204 20.22 -14.62 -15.40
C LEU A 204 21.24 -15.59 -16.00
N ARG A 205 20.85 -16.85 -16.25
CA ARG A 205 21.75 -17.88 -16.80
C ARG A 205 22.32 -17.48 -18.16
N ASP A 206 21.51 -16.92 -19.03
CA ASP A 206 21.92 -16.63 -20.41
C ASP A 206 22.82 -15.38 -20.51
N TYR A 207 22.68 -14.43 -19.58
CA TYR A 207 23.40 -13.15 -19.59
C TYR A 207 24.48 -13.02 -18.50
N TRP A 208 24.59 -13.98 -17.57
CA TRP A 208 25.59 -13.95 -16.52
C TRP A 208 27.02 -13.96 -17.08
N GLY A 209 27.88 -13.10 -16.54
CA GLY A 209 29.29 -13.01 -16.93
C GLY A 209 29.57 -12.20 -18.21
N GLN A 210 28.54 -11.82 -18.99
CA GLN A 210 28.72 -11.00 -20.19
C GLN A 210 28.66 -9.50 -19.84
N LYS A 211 29.83 -8.86 -19.70
CA LYS A 211 29.94 -7.42 -19.34
C LYS A 211 29.08 -6.51 -20.24
N GLN A 212 28.99 -6.80 -21.54
CA GLN A 212 28.22 -6.01 -22.51
C GLN A 212 26.71 -6.10 -22.31
N GLN A 213 26.20 -7.16 -21.67
CA GLN A 213 24.77 -7.39 -21.47
C GLN A 213 24.29 -7.10 -20.04
N LEU A 214 25.20 -6.71 -19.15
CA LEU A 214 24.91 -6.46 -17.75
C LEU A 214 23.84 -5.37 -17.56
N ILE A 215 23.87 -4.31 -18.36
CA ILE A 215 22.89 -3.22 -18.29
C ILE A 215 21.49 -3.73 -18.65
N ARG A 216 21.38 -4.60 -19.66
CA ARG A 216 20.11 -5.23 -20.05
C ARG A 216 19.59 -6.14 -18.94
N LEU A 217 20.48 -6.92 -18.31
CA LEU A 217 20.16 -7.74 -17.15
C LEU A 217 19.62 -6.90 -16.00
N ILE A 218 20.26 -5.79 -15.64
CA ILE A 218 19.81 -4.92 -14.55
C ILE A 218 18.44 -4.31 -14.89
N SER A 219 18.27 -3.77 -16.11
CA SER A 219 17.00 -3.17 -16.53
C SER A 219 15.86 -4.20 -16.49
N TYR A 220 16.10 -5.41 -17.01
CA TYR A 220 15.12 -6.49 -16.97
C TYR A 220 14.80 -6.93 -15.53
N SER A 221 15.81 -7.01 -14.67
CA SER A 221 15.65 -7.36 -13.25
C SER A 221 14.79 -6.34 -12.51
N THR A 222 14.97 -5.04 -12.80
CA THR A 222 14.11 -3.98 -12.20
C THR A 222 12.66 -4.11 -12.65
N PHE A 223 12.41 -4.40 -13.93
CA PHE A 223 11.08 -4.68 -14.46
C PHE A 223 10.42 -5.89 -13.77
N LEU A 224 11.15 -7.00 -13.65
CA LEU A 224 10.64 -8.20 -12.97
C LEU A 224 10.37 -7.94 -11.49
N THR A 225 11.22 -7.15 -10.83
CA THR A 225 11.03 -6.77 -9.42
C THR A 225 9.72 -6.00 -9.25
N PHE A 226 9.43 -5.01 -10.11
CA PHE A 226 8.14 -4.32 -10.08
C PHE A 226 6.97 -5.27 -10.27
N ASN A 227 7.01 -6.15 -11.28
CA ASN A 227 5.94 -7.12 -11.52
C ASN A 227 5.76 -8.11 -10.36
N MET A 228 6.82 -8.44 -9.63
CA MET A 228 6.79 -9.36 -8.49
C MET A 228 6.18 -8.73 -7.23
N THR A 229 6.31 -7.43 -7.02
CA THR A 229 5.93 -6.78 -5.75
C THR A 229 4.45 -6.94 -5.40
N SER A 230 3.52 -6.72 -6.34
CA SER A 230 2.08 -6.90 -6.10
C SER A 230 1.71 -8.35 -5.73
N PRO A 231 2.02 -9.38 -6.55
CA PRO A 231 1.69 -10.76 -6.20
C PRO A 231 2.42 -11.22 -4.93
N PHE A 232 3.65 -10.75 -4.68
CA PHE A 232 4.37 -11.03 -3.44
C PHE A 232 3.64 -10.51 -2.21
N LEU A 233 3.22 -9.23 -2.21
CA LEU A 233 2.45 -8.66 -1.10
C LEU A 233 1.12 -9.40 -0.89
N SER A 234 0.45 -9.81 -1.98
CA SER A 234 -0.78 -10.61 -1.92
C SER A 234 -0.55 -11.99 -1.30
N VAL A 235 0.50 -12.71 -1.71
CA VAL A 235 0.83 -14.02 -1.13
C VAL A 235 1.14 -13.89 0.35
N VAL A 236 2.00 -12.93 0.74
CA VAL A 236 2.35 -12.74 2.16
C VAL A 236 1.11 -12.41 2.98
N ALA A 237 0.22 -11.55 2.48
CA ALA A 237 -1.04 -11.24 3.15
C ALA A 237 -1.95 -12.47 3.27
N ASN A 238 -2.10 -13.26 2.21
CA ASN A 238 -2.95 -14.46 2.21
C ASN A 238 -2.38 -15.56 3.12
N VAL A 239 -1.08 -15.82 3.07
CA VAL A 239 -0.40 -16.78 3.95
C VAL A 239 -0.61 -16.39 5.41
N ARG A 240 -0.40 -15.12 5.76
CA ARG A 240 -0.62 -14.66 7.14
C ARG A 240 -2.08 -14.78 7.56
N ASN A 241 -3.01 -14.41 6.67
CA ASN A 241 -4.45 -14.52 6.94
C ASN A 241 -4.94 -15.98 7.09
N VAL A 242 -4.29 -16.94 6.43
CA VAL A 242 -4.64 -18.37 6.50
C VAL A 242 -3.92 -19.07 7.66
N MET A 243 -2.59 -18.94 7.75
CA MET A 243 -1.75 -19.67 8.70
C MET A 243 -1.82 -19.11 10.12
N MET A 244 -1.99 -17.80 10.30
CA MET A 244 -2.15 -17.24 11.63
C MET A 244 -3.60 -17.44 12.06
N ASP A 245 -3.80 -18.58 12.70
CA ASP A 245 -5.03 -18.91 13.38
C ASP A 245 -5.41 -17.79 14.36
N HIS A 246 -6.71 -17.57 14.56
CA HIS A 246 -7.24 -16.38 15.23
C HIS A 246 -6.59 -16.14 16.60
N ARG A 247 -6.21 -17.23 17.27
CA ARG A 247 -5.56 -17.32 18.60
C ARG A 247 -4.24 -16.56 18.70
N TRP A 248 -3.43 -16.54 17.64
CA TRP A 248 -2.15 -15.84 17.64
C TRP A 248 -2.29 -14.35 17.30
N MET A 249 -3.22 -14.01 16.40
CA MET A 249 -3.48 -12.62 16.02
C MET A 249 -4.13 -11.80 17.14
N THR A 250 -4.84 -12.44 18.08
CA THR A 250 -5.40 -11.74 19.24
C THR A 250 -4.37 -11.28 20.27
N ARG A 251 -3.27 -12.02 20.40
CA ARG A 251 -2.25 -11.76 21.43
C ARG A 251 -1.28 -10.65 21.06
N ARG A 252 -1.07 -10.38 19.77
CA ARG A 252 -0.19 -9.28 19.28
C ARG A 252 -0.96 -8.31 18.40
N ARG A 253 -1.85 -7.50 19.00
CA ARG A 253 -2.35 -6.28 18.33
C ARG A 253 -1.23 -5.24 18.29
N GLY A 254 -0.37 -5.35 17.29
CA GLY A 254 0.45 -4.25 16.80
C GLY A 254 -0.02 -3.89 15.40
N PHE A 255 0.36 -2.71 14.90
CA PHE A 255 0.00 -2.26 13.55
C PHE A 255 0.56 -3.23 12.49
N SER A 256 -0.22 -4.18 12.01
CA SER A 256 0.27 -5.20 11.09
C SER A 256 -0.12 -4.80 9.66
N TRP A 257 0.86 -4.59 8.80
CA TRP A 257 0.61 -4.08 7.45
C TRP A 257 -0.20 -5.06 6.59
N TYR A 258 -0.08 -6.37 6.86
CA TYR A 258 -0.73 -7.41 6.06
C TYR A 258 -2.25 -7.47 6.31
N GLU A 259 -2.72 -7.01 7.48
CA GLU A 259 -4.16 -6.90 7.76
C GLU A 259 -4.83 -5.91 6.80
N CYS A 260 -4.09 -4.89 6.33
CA CYS A 260 -4.62 -3.91 5.38
C CYS A 260 -5.00 -4.50 4.02
N LEU A 261 -4.37 -5.61 3.63
CA LEU A 261 -4.67 -6.31 2.38
C LEU A 261 -5.73 -7.41 2.57
N GLY A 262 -6.21 -7.62 3.80
CA GLY A 262 -7.29 -8.57 4.07
C GLY A 262 -8.62 -8.10 3.50
N LEU A 263 -9.40 -9.02 2.92
CA LEU A 263 -10.72 -8.74 2.35
C LEU A 263 -11.65 -8.03 3.33
N ARG A 264 -11.64 -8.43 4.61
CA ARG A 264 -12.43 -7.79 5.68
C ARG A 264 -12.05 -6.33 5.89
N TYR A 265 -10.75 -6.03 5.88
CA TYR A 265 -10.25 -4.67 6.07
C TYR A 265 -10.60 -3.81 4.86
N ILE A 266 -10.39 -4.31 3.64
CA ILE A 266 -10.76 -3.62 2.40
C ILE A 266 -12.26 -3.33 2.37
N VAL A 267 -13.11 -4.32 2.68
CA VAL A 267 -14.57 -4.13 2.73
C VAL A 267 -14.99 -3.14 3.83
N LYS A 268 -14.36 -3.19 5.01
CA LYS A 268 -14.54 -2.18 6.06
C LYS A 268 -14.24 -0.78 5.53
N ARG A 269 -13.18 -0.62 4.76
CA ARG A 269 -12.70 0.68 4.28
C ARG A 269 -13.56 1.22 3.15
N LEU A 270 -13.90 0.37 2.18
CA LEU A 270 -14.74 0.72 1.03
C LEU A 270 -16.17 1.14 1.42
N GLN A 271 -16.65 0.78 2.62
CA GLN A 271 -17.96 1.23 3.11
C GLN A 271 -18.08 2.77 3.15
N HIS A 272 -16.97 3.47 3.44
CA HIS A 272 -16.94 4.93 3.54
C HIS A 272 -16.92 5.63 2.18
N MET A 273 -16.77 4.88 1.07
CA MET A 273 -16.62 5.47 -0.25
C MET A 273 -17.93 5.79 -0.95
N GLY A 274 -19.08 5.31 -0.44
CA GLY A 274 -20.38 5.56 -1.07
C GLY A 274 -20.49 4.92 -2.46
N LEU A 275 -20.00 3.68 -2.60
CA LEU A 275 -19.87 2.96 -3.89
C LEU A 275 -21.19 2.71 -4.62
N GLU A 276 -22.33 2.94 -3.98
CA GLU A 276 -23.68 2.84 -4.56
C GLU A 276 -23.90 3.84 -5.71
N ALA A 277 -23.17 4.98 -5.70
CA ALA A 277 -23.22 5.98 -6.77
C ALA A 277 -22.27 5.65 -7.95
N GLY A 278 -21.44 4.62 -7.81
CA GLY A 278 -20.45 4.20 -8.81
C GLY A 278 -19.01 4.23 -8.29
N MET A 279 -18.06 3.96 -9.20
CA MET A 279 -16.63 3.97 -8.89
C MET A 279 -16.12 5.38 -8.62
N ALA A 280 -15.44 5.55 -7.50
CA ALA A 280 -14.75 6.80 -7.17
C ALA A 280 -13.53 6.98 -8.08
N TYR A 281 -13.25 8.22 -8.51
CA TYR A 281 -12.06 8.54 -9.32
C TYR A 281 -11.88 7.67 -10.58
N LYS A 282 -12.94 7.57 -11.40
CA LYS A 282 -12.93 6.86 -12.70
C LYS A 282 -11.75 7.22 -13.62
N PRO A 283 -11.29 8.49 -13.73
CA PRO A 283 -10.15 8.80 -14.59
C PRO A 283 -8.88 8.07 -14.16
N TYR A 284 -8.61 8.00 -12.85
CA TYR A 284 -7.43 7.30 -12.35
C TYR A 284 -7.56 5.78 -12.53
N LEU A 285 -8.76 5.21 -12.36
CA LEU A 285 -9.02 3.80 -12.72
C LEU A 285 -8.69 3.52 -14.19
N ALA A 286 -9.12 4.41 -15.10
CA ALA A 286 -8.85 4.26 -16.52
C ALA A 286 -7.34 4.27 -16.80
N VAL A 287 -6.60 5.21 -16.20
CA VAL A 287 -5.13 5.26 -16.32
C VAL A 287 -4.47 3.98 -15.78
N CYS A 288 -4.90 3.49 -14.61
CA CYS A 288 -4.40 2.26 -14.00
C CYS A 288 -4.69 0.98 -14.80
N VAL A 289 -5.62 1.00 -15.76
CA VAL A 289 -5.93 -0.16 -16.60
C VAL A 289 -5.34 0.02 -18.00
N ILE A 290 -5.54 1.18 -18.61
CA ILE A 290 -5.14 1.46 -19.99
C ILE A 290 -3.62 1.55 -20.10
N TRP A 291 -2.93 2.26 -19.20
CA TRP A 291 -1.47 2.44 -19.34
C TRP A 291 -0.71 1.10 -19.20
N PRO A 292 -0.97 0.25 -18.20
CA PRO A 292 -0.32 -1.06 -18.14
C PRO A 292 -0.73 -1.99 -19.30
N ALA A 293 -1.99 -1.93 -19.75
CA ALA A 293 -2.44 -2.69 -20.92
C ALA A 293 -1.72 -2.26 -22.21
N LEU A 294 -1.52 -0.96 -22.41
CA LEU A 294 -0.79 -0.41 -23.56
C LEU A 294 0.68 -0.81 -23.52
N ASN A 295 1.36 -0.70 -22.37
CA ASN A 295 2.75 -1.12 -22.22
C ASN A 295 2.90 -2.63 -22.49
N GLY A 296 2.05 -3.45 -21.88
CA GLY A 296 2.08 -4.89 -22.12
C GLY A 296 1.71 -5.29 -23.57
N GLY A 297 0.74 -4.62 -24.18
CA GLY A 297 0.37 -4.84 -25.57
C GLY A 297 1.48 -4.41 -26.54
N LEU A 298 2.12 -3.28 -26.28
CA LEU A 298 3.26 -2.79 -27.06
C LEU A 298 4.45 -3.75 -26.95
N ARG A 299 4.74 -4.26 -25.76
CA ARG A 299 5.79 -5.27 -25.54
C ARG A 299 5.54 -6.54 -26.34
N ILE A 300 4.30 -7.04 -26.31
CA ILE A 300 3.87 -8.18 -27.13
C ILE A 300 4.06 -7.85 -28.63
N ALA A 301 3.56 -6.71 -29.09
CA ALA A 301 3.64 -6.30 -30.49
C ALA A 301 5.09 -6.17 -30.99
N ILE A 302 5.98 -5.51 -30.24
CA ILE A 302 7.40 -5.37 -30.58
C ILE A 302 8.04 -6.76 -30.70
N TYR A 303 7.75 -7.67 -29.76
CA TYR A 303 8.31 -9.01 -29.83
C TYR A 303 7.81 -9.78 -31.06
N TYR A 304 6.50 -9.74 -31.31
CA TYR A 304 5.88 -10.44 -32.45
C TYR A 304 6.33 -9.90 -33.81
N LEU A 305 6.46 -8.58 -33.96
CA LEU A 305 6.82 -7.96 -35.24
C LEU A 305 8.30 -8.10 -35.58
N PHE A 306 9.19 -8.04 -34.58
CA PHE A 306 10.63 -7.90 -34.84
C PHE A 306 11.46 -9.16 -34.53
N VAL A 307 10.98 -10.06 -33.67
CA VAL A 307 11.76 -11.23 -33.23
C VAL A 307 11.28 -12.54 -33.87
N VAL A 308 9.99 -12.67 -34.17
CA VAL A 308 9.32 -13.94 -34.54
C VAL A 308 9.65 -14.48 -35.92
N HIS A 309 10.46 -13.77 -36.71
CA HIS A 309 10.90 -14.31 -38.00
C HIS A 309 11.74 -15.61 -37.88
N LYS A 310 12.19 -15.97 -36.67
CA LYS A 310 12.78 -17.28 -36.34
C LYS A 310 12.04 -17.88 -35.14
N SER A 311 11.36 -19.01 -35.35
CA SER A 311 10.72 -19.90 -34.36
C SER A 311 10.66 -19.39 -32.90
N MET A 312 9.48 -18.96 -32.46
CA MET A 312 9.23 -18.55 -31.07
C MET A 312 9.44 -19.71 -30.09
N ASP A 313 10.31 -19.52 -29.12
CA ASP A 313 10.37 -20.37 -27.94
C ASP A 313 9.10 -20.17 -27.10
N VAL A 314 8.55 -21.27 -26.58
CA VAL A 314 7.38 -21.27 -25.68
C VAL A 314 7.68 -20.44 -24.42
N HIS A 315 8.92 -20.45 -23.95
CA HIS A 315 9.38 -19.65 -22.81
C HIS A 315 9.01 -18.16 -22.94
N ILE A 316 9.31 -17.58 -24.09
CA ILE A 316 9.08 -16.16 -24.38
C ILE A 316 7.60 -15.83 -24.31
N GLN A 317 6.75 -16.68 -24.90
CA GLN A 317 5.30 -16.45 -24.91
C GLN A 317 4.73 -16.43 -23.49
N ILE A 318 5.20 -17.37 -22.65
CA ILE A 318 4.82 -17.43 -21.23
C ILE A 318 5.31 -16.19 -20.48
N SER A 319 6.54 -15.74 -20.70
CA SER A 319 7.09 -14.52 -20.08
C SER A 319 6.29 -13.27 -20.48
N LEU A 320 5.98 -13.09 -21.78
CA LEU A 320 5.18 -11.96 -22.27
C LEU A 320 3.77 -11.95 -21.68
N ALA A 321 3.10 -13.11 -21.66
CA ALA A 321 1.76 -13.24 -21.08
C ALA A 321 1.78 -12.96 -19.57
N THR A 322 2.77 -13.50 -18.85
CA THR A 322 2.93 -13.29 -17.41
C THR A 322 3.20 -11.82 -17.10
N GLY A 323 4.09 -11.17 -17.85
CA GLY A 323 4.39 -9.74 -17.73
C GLY A 323 3.15 -8.86 -17.96
N PHE A 324 2.34 -9.18 -18.98
CA PHE A 324 1.08 -8.47 -19.24
C PHE A 324 0.10 -8.57 -18.06
N VAL A 325 -0.12 -9.79 -17.54
CA VAL A 325 -1.01 -10.01 -16.40
C VAL A 325 -0.49 -9.30 -15.14
N CYS A 326 0.82 -9.34 -14.88
CA CYS A 326 1.41 -8.69 -13.71
C CYS A 326 1.33 -7.16 -13.80
N MET A 327 1.48 -6.57 -14.98
CA MET A 327 1.28 -5.14 -15.19
C MET A 327 -0.16 -4.71 -14.91
N LEU A 328 -1.16 -5.50 -15.32
CA LEU A 328 -2.55 -5.25 -14.98
C LEU A 328 -2.81 -5.39 -13.47
N ALA A 329 -2.22 -6.41 -12.82
CA ALA A 329 -2.31 -6.57 -11.38
C ALA A 329 -1.67 -5.40 -10.62
N TRP A 330 -0.53 -4.92 -11.09
CA TRP A 330 0.15 -3.73 -10.57
C TRP A 330 -0.73 -2.47 -10.64
N GLY A 331 -1.32 -2.21 -11.81
CA GLY A 331 -2.25 -1.10 -12.00
C GLY A 331 -3.47 -1.21 -11.08
N GLY A 332 -4.05 -2.41 -10.97
CA GLY A 332 -5.13 -2.70 -10.03
C GLY A 332 -4.75 -2.45 -8.57
N PHE A 333 -3.54 -2.86 -8.18
CA PHE A 333 -3.01 -2.64 -6.83
C PHE A 333 -2.84 -1.14 -6.50
N CYS A 334 -2.30 -0.36 -7.45
CA CYS A 334 -2.20 1.10 -7.31
C CYS A 334 -3.59 1.75 -7.11
N TYR A 335 -4.58 1.32 -7.90
CA TYR A 335 -5.95 1.80 -7.76
C TYR A 335 -6.57 1.42 -6.40
N LEU A 336 -6.32 0.20 -5.91
CA LEU A 336 -6.74 -0.20 -4.56
C LEU A 336 -6.13 0.72 -3.49
N MET A 337 -4.83 1.01 -3.57
CA MET A 337 -4.17 1.92 -2.61
C MET A 337 -4.79 3.33 -2.64
N LEU A 338 -5.15 3.85 -3.83
CA LEU A 338 -5.89 5.11 -3.94
C LEU A 338 -7.24 5.02 -3.21
N LEU A 339 -8.03 3.97 -3.45
CA LEU A 339 -9.34 3.80 -2.80
C LEU A 339 -9.21 3.76 -1.28
N MET A 340 -8.18 3.07 -0.76
CA MET A 340 -7.90 3.01 0.67
C MET A 340 -7.59 4.41 1.22
N ARG A 341 -6.72 5.18 0.55
CA ARG A 341 -6.39 6.55 0.95
C ARG A 341 -7.62 7.46 0.98
N LEU A 342 -8.42 7.42 -0.07
CA LEU A 342 -9.66 8.21 -0.17
C LEU A 342 -10.66 7.81 0.91
N SER A 343 -10.72 6.52 1.27
CA SER A 343 -11.59 6.06 2.35
C SER A 343 -11.20 6.68 3.70
N PHE A 344 -9.90 6.83 3.97
CA PHE A 344 -9.41 7.51 5.17
C PHE A 344 -9.77 9.00 5.18
N GLN A 345 -9.63 9.69 4.05
CA GLN A 345 -10.02 11.11 3.94
C GLN A 345 -11.51 11.32 4.21
N LYS A 346 -12.37 10.42 3.75
CA LYS A 346 -13.81 10.46 4.06
C LYS A 346 -14.07 10.11 5.52
N GLN A 347 -13.44 9.07 6.04
CA GLN A 347 -13.61 8.67 7.43
C GLN A 347 -13.15 9.76 8.41
N GLN A 348 -12.10 10.52 8.11
CA GLN A 348 -11.65 11.64 8.95
C GLN A 348 -12.78 12.61 9.28
N ARG A 349 -13.61 12.97 8.29
CA ARG A 349 -14.76 13.86 8.51
C ARG A 349 -15.78 13.25 9.48
N LEU A 350 -15.98 11.93 9.40
CA LEU A 350 -16.86 11.19 10.29
C LEU A 350 -16.28 11.13 11.71
N GLU A 351 -14.97 10.95 11.86
CA GLU A 351 -14.30 10.97 13.17
C GLU A 351 -14.40 12.35 13.81
N LEU A 352 -14.16 13.43 13.06
CA LEU A 352 -14.30 14.80 13.56
C LEU A 352 -15.75 15.06 14.02
N ALA A 353 -16.75 14.63 13.23
CA ALA A 353 -18.16 14.71 13.62
C ALA A 353 -18.48 13.86 14.87
N PHE A 354 -17.86 12.68 15.00
CA PHE A 354 -17.99 11.83 16.19
C PHE A 354 -17.46 12.53 17.44
N LEU A 355 -16.25 13.09 17.37
CA LEU A 355 -15.62 13.84 18.45
C LEU A 355 -16.47 15.03 18.88
N TRP A 356 -16.98 15.79 17.91
CA TRP A 356 -17.84 16.93 18.18
C TRP A 356 -19.14 16.52 18.89
N ARG A 357 -19.78 15.44 18.43
CA ARG A 357 -21.05 14.94 18.98
C ARG A 357 -20.91 14.42 20.40
N HIS A 358 -19.77 13.84 20.75
CA HIS A 358 -19.51 13.24 22.07
C HIS A 358 -18.55 14.08 22.91
N LYS A 359 -18.54 15.41 22.70
CA LYS A 359 -17.74 16.34 23.49
C LYS A 359 -18.02 16.16 24.99
N GLY A 360 -16.96 16.08 25.80
CA GLY A 360 -17.04 15.78 27.23
C GLY A 360 -16.94 14.29 27.59
N GLN A 361 -17.08 13.35 26.64
CA GLN A 361 -16.94 11.91 26.87
C GLN A 361 -15.58 11.40 26.37
N VAL A 362 -14.52 11.71 27.12
CA VAL A 362 -13.12 11.42 26.73
C VAL A 362 -12.91 9.94 26.37
N ASP A 363 -13.40 9.01 27.18
CA ASP A 363 -13.14 7.57 27.00
C ASP A 363 -13.78 7.02 25.73
N VAL A 364 -15.00 7.47 25.41
CA VAL A 364 -15.72 7.09 24.18
C VAL A 364 -14.98 7.60 22.94
N CYS A 365 -14.51 8.86 22.98
CA CYS A 365 -13.71 9.47 21.93
C CYS A 365 -12.35 8.76 21.76
N ARG A 366 -11.64 8.46 22.86
CA ARG A 366 -10.37 7.72 22.82
C ARG A 366 -10.53 6.33 22.25
N GLY A 367 -11.55 5.58 22.68
CA GLY A 367 -11.85 4.26 22.16
C GLY A 367 -12.08 4.27 20.65
N ARG A 368 -12.76 5.30 20.14
CA ARG A 368 -12.97 5.49 18.71
C ARG A 368 -11.69 5.87 17.96
N LEU A 369 -10.97 6.88 18.47
CA LEU A 369 -9.71 7.35 17.89
C LEU A 369 -8.65 6.25 17.83
N ARG A 370 -8.59 5.39 18.84
CA ARG A 370 -7.69 4.24 18.87
C ARG A 370 -7.91 3.33 17.66
N LEU A 371 -9.16 2.96 17.36
CA LEU A 371 -9.48 2.12 16.20
C LEU A 371 -9.10 2.79 14.88
N TYR A 372 -9.33 4.11 14.78
CA TYR A 372 -8.95 4.90 13.62
C TYR A 372 -7.41 4.95 13.44
N ALA A 373 -6.67 5.21 14.52
CA ALA A 373 -5.21 5.27 14.52
C ALA A 373 -4.56 3.91 14.24
N GLU A 374 -5.07 2.82 14.82
CA GLU A 374 -4.60 1.44 14.58
C GLU A 374 -4.72 1.06 13.09
N ASP A 375 -5.87 1.37 12.49
CA ASP A 375 -6.10 1.10 11.07
C ASP A 375 -5.23 2.00 10.18
N LEU A 376 -5.14 3.31 10.48
CA LEU A 376 -4.30 4.24 9.72
C LEU A 376 -2.83 3.83 9.81
N GLY A 377 -2.33 3.47 10.99
CA GLY A 377 -0.94 3.06 11.18
C GLY A 377 -0.61 1.76 10.42
N SER A 378 -1.55 0.82 10.35
CA SER A 378 -1.38 -0.38 9.52
C SER A 378 -1.26 -0.03 8.03
N MET A 379 -2.06 0.93 7.55
CA MET A 379 -1.95 1.43 6.17
C MET A 379 -0.64 2.19 5.95
N CYS A 380 -0.24 3.06 6.88
CA CYS A 380 1.02 3.80 6.80
C CYS A 380 2.21 2.86 6.69
N ARG A 381 2.25 1.76 7.45
CA ARG A 381 3.32 0.75 7.37
C ARG A 381 3.37 0.08 6.00
N LEU A 382 2.23 -0.37 5.49
CA LEU A 382 2.14 -0.98 4.16
C LEU A 382 2.63 -0.02 3.08
N VAL A 383 2.07 1.19 3.06
CA VAL A 383 2.34 2.20 2.04
C VAL A 383 3.79 2.68 2.11
N SER A 384 4.31 2.98 3.30
CA SER A 384 5.68 3.45 3.45
C SER A 384 6.69 2.39 2.99
N GLY A 385 6.51 1.14 3.42
CA GLY A 385 7.37 0.03 2.99
C GLY A 385 7.31 -0.18 1.48
N TRP A 386 6.11 -0.13 0.89
CA TRP A 386 5.92 -0.28 -0.55
C TRP A 386 6.52 0.87 -1.35
N VAL A 387 6.29 2.13 -0.96
CA VAL A 387 6.84 3.32 -1.64
C VAL A 387 8.36 3.33 -1.57
N ILE A 388 8.97 2.93 -0.45
CA ILE A 388 10.43 2.80 -0.34
C ILE A 388 10.96 1.83 -1.39
N VAL A 389 10.35 0.65 -1.53
CA VAL A 389 10.72 -0.34 -2.55
C VAL A 389 10.55 0.23 -3.95
N VAL A 390 9.42 0.87 -4.24
CA VAL A 390 9.17 1.48 -5.56
C VAL A 390 10.25 2.51 -5.90
N VAL A 391 10.51 3.46 -5.01
CA VAL A 391 11.48 4.54 -5.24
C VAL A 391 12.89 3.99 -5.42
N ALA A 392 13.28 2.99 -4.61
CA ALA A 392 14.57 2.33 -4.73
C ALA A 392 14.75 1.65 -6.09
N VAL A 393 13.79 0.81 -6.48
CA VAL A 393 13.83 0.07 -7.76
C VAL A 393 13.73 1.03 -8.95
N SER A 394 12.91 2.08 -8.85
CA SER A 394 12.83 3.13 -9.88
C SER A 394 14.17 3.84 -10.05
N THR A 395 14.86 4.16 -8.95
CA THR A 395 16.18 4.80 -9.02
C THR A 395 17.16 3.93 -9.80
N TRP A 396 17.18 2.62 -9.57
CA TRP A 396 18.01 1.68 -10.34
C TRP A 396 17.57 1.59 -11.80
N ALA A 397 16.27 1.52 -12.07
CA ALA A 397 15.74 1.42 -13.42
C ALA A 397 16.10 2.66 -14.27
N PHE A 398 15.88 3.87 -13.73
CA PHE A 398 16.24 5.11 -14.41
C PHE A 398 17.75 5.28 -14.57
N THR A 399 18.54 4.96 -13.55
CA THR A 399 20.02 5.03 -13.65
C THR A 399 20.52 4.10 -14.76
N THR A 400 20.02 2.87 -14.80
CA THR A 400 20.38 1.88 -15.82
C THR A 400 19.99 2.35 -17.22
N GLN A 401 18.80 2.93 -17.38
CA GLN A 401 18.34 3.44 -18.67
C GLN A 401 19.17 4.65 -19.14
N ILE A 402 19.47 5.60 -18.26
CA ILE A 402 20.31 6.76 -18.60
C ILE A 402 21.71 6.29 -19.01
N CYS A 403 22.28 5.32 -18.29
CA CYS A 403 23.56 4.72 -18.66
C CYS A 403 23.52 4.03 -20.02
N TRP A 404 22.43 3.30 -20.32
CA TRP A 404 22.25 2.67 -21.63
C TRP A 404 22.21 3.71 -22.74
N ASP A 405 21.39 4.74 -22.59
CA ASP A 405 21.24 5.82 -23.59
C ASP A 405 22.59 6.54 -23.81
N TYR A 406 23.36 6.79 -22.75
CA TYR A 406 24.71 7.37 -22.84
C TYR A 406 25.68 6.47 -23.63
N LEU A 407 25.68 5.16 -23.39
CA LEU A 407 26.55 4.22 -24.10
C LEU A 407 26.20 4.09 -25.58
N VAL A 408 24.91 4.07 -25.89
CA VAL A 408 24.42 4.05 -27.27
C VAL A 408 24.88 5.31 -28.03
N ILE A 409 24.74 6.49 -27.42
CA ILE A 409 25.15 7.75 -28.03
C ILE A 409 26.67 7.84 -28.18
N SER A 410 27.43 7.49 -27.14
CA SER A 410 28.89 7.66 -27.12
C SER A 410 29.64 6.68 -28.04
N THR A 411 29.11 5.48 -28.26
CA THR A 411 29.74 4.48 -29.14
C THR A 411 29.48 4.72 -30.62
N GLY A 412 28.57 5.65 -30.97
CA GLY A 412 28.24 5.96 -32.37
C GLY A 412 27.77 4.74 -33.17
N LEU A 413 27.28 3.69 -32.49
CA LEU A 413 26.87 2.44 -33.09
C LEU A 413 25.74 2.73 -34.09
N LYS A 414 26.07 2.65 -35.39
CA LYS A 414 25.07 2.66 -36.46
C LYS A 414 24.34 1.32 -36.42
N PHE A 415 23.30 1.24 -35.60
CA PHE A 415 22.49 0.05 -35.50
C PHE A 415 21.75 -0.19 -36.82
N LYS A 416 21.87 -1.40 -37.35
CA LYS A 416 21.15 -1.85 -38.55
C LYS A 416 19.63 -1.84 -38.35
N ASN A 417 19.18 -1.81 -37.08
CA ASN A 417 17.77 -1.80 -36.64
C ASN A 417 17.49 -0.61 -35.68
N ALA A 418 17.90 0.61 -36.04
CA ALA A 418 17.73 1.79 -35.18
C ALA A 418 16.27 2.00 -34.72
N ASP A 419 15.29 1.70 -35.58
CA ASP A 419 13.85 1.86 -35.26
C ASP A 419 13.39 0.92 -34.14
N LEU A 420 13.91 -0.31 -34.10
CA LEU A 420 13.56 -1.30 -33.06
C LEU A 420 14.09 -0.87 -31.69
N GLU A 421 15.34 -0.40 -31.64
CA GLU A 421 15.94 0.04 -30.39
C GLU A 421 15.25 1.29 -29.84
N LEU A 422 14.86 2.23 -30.72
CA LEU A 422 14.07 3.38 -30.32
C LEU A 422 12.73 2.96 -29.71
N GLN A 423 12.02 2.01 -30.33
CA GLN A 423 10.75 1.50 -29.81
C GLN A 423 10.91 0.80 -28.45
N ILE A 424 11.95 -0.01 -28.28
CA ILE A 424 12.25 -0.69 -27.01
C ILE A 424 12.59 0.34 -25.93
N ASN A 425 13.43 1.34 -26.24
CA ASN A 425 13.78 2.40 -25.29
C ASN A 425 12.53 3.19 -24.86
N LEU A 426 11.66 3.57 -25.80
CA LEU A 426 10.40 4.26 -25.49
C LEU A 426 9.48 3.42 -24.58
N LEU A 427 9.40 2.11 -24.84
CA LEU A 427 8.65 1.18 -23.99
C LEU A 427 9.23 1.14 -22.58
N ILE A 428 10.55 0.96 -22.41
CA ILE A 428 11.19 0.88 -21.10
C ILE A 428 11.01 2.20 -20.32
N TRP A 429 11.14 3.34 -20.98
CA TRP A 429 10.85 4.65 -20.37
C TRP A 429 9.40 4.75 -19.91
N SER A 430 8.44 4.34 -20.75
CA SER A 430 7.01 4.33 -20.39
C SER A 430 6.72 3.39 -19.21
N GLU A 431 7.32 2.19 -19.19
CA GLU A 431 7.20 1.23 -18.08
C GLU A 431 7.76 1.84 -16.78
N ASN A 432 8.97 2.39 -16.80
CA ASN A 432 9.62 2.98 -15.63
C ASN A 432 8.84 4.18 -15.08
N ILE A 433 8.36 5.08 -15.96
CA ILE A 433 7.51 6.21 -15.59
C ILE A 433 6.21 5.72 -14.97
N MET A 434 5.55 4.73 -15.59
CA MET A 434 4.32 4.14 -15.06
C MET A 434 4.53 3.53 -13.66
N PHE A 435 5.60 2.74 -13.48
CA PHE A 435 5.92 2.10 -12.20
C PHE A 435 6.25 3.10 -11.08
N LEU A 436 6.77 4.29 -11.40
CA LEU A 436 7.02 5.34 -10.43
C LEU A 436 5.78 6.23 -10.17
N VAL A 437 5.13 6.70 -11.24
CA VAL A 437 4.09 7.72 -11.15
C VAL A 437 2.80 7.18 -10.55
N LEU A 438 2.37 5.97 -10.95
CA LEU A 438 1.10 5.42 -10.45
C LEU A 438 1.10 5.28 -8.91
N PRO A 439 2.10 4.63 -8.27
CA PRO A 439 2.17 4.54 -6.80
C PRO A 439 2.20 5.90 -6.10
N LEU A 440 3.00 6.85 -6.59
CA LEU A 440 3.13 8.17 -5.96
C LEU A 440 1.81 8.94 -6.01
N VAL A 441 1.07 8.87 -7.13
CA VAL A 441 -0.25 9.48 -7.25
C VAL A 441 -1.28 8.77 -6.36
N ALA A 442 -1.28 7.43 -6.31
CA ALA A 442 -2.16 6.65 -5.46
C ALA A 442 -2.04 7.06 -3.99
N VAL A 443 -0.80 7.16 -3.50
CA VAL A 443 -0.47 7.52 -2.12
C VAL A 443 -0.65 9.01 -1.85
N GLY A 444 -0.47 9.87 -2.85
CA GLY A 444 -0.51 11.33 -2.70
C GLY A 444 0.84 11.94 -2.33
N GLY A 445 1.93 11.32 -2.80
CA GLY A 445 3.31 11.69 -2.53
C GLY A 445 4.09 10.56 -1.86
N PHE A 446 5.18 10.93 -1.19
CA PHE A 446 6.07 9.99 -0.49
C PHE A 446 5.61 9.59 0.90
N ASP A 447 4.76 10.42 1.52
CA ASP A 447 4.35 10.24 2.91
C ASP A 447 2.84 10.39 3.08
N ILE A 448 2.21 9.32 3.54
CA ILE A 448 0.78 9.27 3.87
C ILE A 448 0.48 9.84 5.27
N ASN A 449 1.49 10.05 6.12
CA ASN A 449 1.35 10.65 7.45
C ASN A 449 0.72 12.05 7.40
N LYS A 450 0.76 12.71 6.24
CA LYS A 450 0.00 13.95 5.98
C LYS A 450 -1.48 13.82 6.33
N LEU A 451 -2.09 12.65 6.16
CA LEU A 451 -3.47 12.39 6.57
C LEU A 451 -3.62 12.55 8.09
N TRP A 452 -2.73 11.96 8.88
CA TRP A 452 -2.76 12.09 10.34
C TRP A 452 -2.52 13.54 10.79
N VAL A 453 -1.51 14.21 10.21
CA VAL A 453 -1.19 15.61 10.53
C VAL A 453 -2.37 16.53 10.21
N GLN A 454 -3.03 16.33 9.06
CA GLN A 454 -4.25 17.07 8.72
C GLN A 454 -5.38 16.80 9.70
N PHE A 455 -5.56 15.55 10.11
CA PHE A 455 -6.56 15.18 11.10
C PHE A 455 -6.32 15.86 12.45
N VAL A 456 -5.11 15.78 13.00
CA VAL A 456 -4.74 16.42 14.28
C VAL A 456 -4.91 17.94 14.19
N ARG A 457 -4.52 18.55 13.07
CA ARG A 457 -4.77 19.98 12.83
C ARG A 457 -6.26 20.32 12.86
N SER A 458 -7.11 19.53 12.19
CA SER A 458 -8.56 19.73 12.24
C SER A 458 -9.12 19.55 13.66
N VAL A 459 -8.60 18.61 14.44
CA VAL A 459 -8.98 18.48 15.87
C VAL A 459 -8.59 19.72 16.66
N SER A 460 -7.39 20.25 16.47
CA SER A 460 -6.94 21.48 17.16
C SER A 460 -7.82 22.69 16.83
N GLN A 461 -8.35 22.77 15.60
CA GLN A 461 -9.25 23.83 15.16
C GLN A 461 -10.67 23.72 15.75
N MET A 462 -11.07 22.55 16.25
CA MET A 462 -12.37 22.37 16.92
C MET A 462 -12.35 22.75 18.41
N ARG A 463 -11.20 23.21 18.94
CA ARG A 463 -11.05 23.60 20.34
C ARG A 463 -12.05 24.71 20.69
N SER A 464 -12.72 24.54 21.82
CA SER A 464 -13.64 25.51 22.41
C SER A 464 -13.22 25.82 23.84
N GLU A 465 -13.23 27.10 24.24
CA GLU A 465 -12.82 27.55 25.59
C GLU A 465 -13.55 26.81 26.71
N ALA A 466 -14.85 26.55 26.54
CA ALA A 466 -15.67 25.87 27.55
C ALA A 466 -15.27 24.40 27.84
N LEU A 467 -14.45 23.77 27.00
CA LEU A 467 -14.09 22.35 27.10
C LEU A 467 -12.59 22.13 26.81
N GLU A 468 -11.77 23.07 27.26
CA GLU A 468 -10.32 23.07 27.00
C GLU A 468 -9.64 21.77 27.46
N ASP A 469 -9.88 21.35 28.72
CA ASP A 469 -9.33 20.11 29.28
C ASP A 469 -9.68 18.85 28.48
N PHE A 470 -10.89 18.81 27.90
CA PHE A 470 -11.32 17.69 27.05
C PHE A 470 -10.48 17.63 25.77
N TRP A 471 -10.33 18.78 25.08
CA TRP A 471 -9.59 18.85 23.83
C TRP A 471 -8.09 18.59 24.04
N ASP A 472 -7.51 19.08 25.14
CA ASP A 472 -6.11 18.81 25.49
C ASP A 472 -5.87 17.31 25.71
N ARG A 473 -6.76 16.62 26.44
CA ARG A 473 -6.67 15.16 26.63
C ARG A 473 -6.81 14.36 25.35
N VAL A 474 -7.56 14.87 24.37
CA VAL A 474 -7.72 14.25 23.04
C VAL A 474 -6.49 14.52 22.18
N LEU A 475 -5.94 15.73 22.19
CA LEU A 475 -4.73 16.08 21.44
C LEU A 475 -3.50 15.32 21.96
N VAL A 476 -3.31 15.26 23.28
CA VAL A 476 -2.26 14.44 23.91
C VAL A 476 -2.39 12.98 23.48
N PHE A 477 -3.60 12.43 23.48
CA PHE A 477 -3.83 11.06 22.99
C PHE A 477 -3.46 10.90 21.51
N CYS A 478 -3.76 11.88 20.65
CA CYS A 478 -3.38 11.85 19.24
C CYS A 478 -1.85 11.96 19.03
N GLU A 479 -1.14 12.68 19.89
CA GLU A 479 0.32 12.75 19.86
C GLU A 479 0.95 11.42 20.30
N GLU A 480 0.45 10.85 21.41
CA GLU A 480 0.89 9.54 21.93
C GLU A 480 0.65 8.39 20.93
N GLN A 481 -0.47 8.42 20.21
CA GLN A 481 -0.85 7.40 19.22
C GLN A 481 -0.43 7.74 17.80
N SER A 482 0.44 8.73 17.61
CA SER A 482 0.83 9.16 16.27
C SER A 482 1.43 7.98 15.48
N PRO A 483 0.87 7.60 14.32
CA PRO A 483 1.36 6.49 13.51
C PRO A 483 2.64 6.87 12.75
N THR A 484 3.45 7.76 13.30
CA THR A 484 4.58 8.39 12.63
C THR A 484 5.69 7.37 12.44
N TYR A 485 5.99 7.07 11.18
CA TYR A 485 7.20 6.33 10.81
C TYR A 485 8.15 7.32 10.15
N ARG A 486 9.34 7.49 10.73
CA ARG A 486 10.43 8.21 10.05
C ARG A 486 10.90 7.37 8.87
N VAL A 487 10.58 7.83 7.66
CA VAL A 487 11.04 7.27 6.37
C VAL A 487 12.53 7.63 6.11
N GLU A 488 13.17 8.32 7.05
CA GLU A 488 14.33 9.20 6.83
C GLU A 488 15.67 8.48 6.58
N THR A 489 15.83 7.21 6.94
CA THR A 489 17.12 6.49 6.81
C THR A 489 17.22 5.62 5.55
N LEU A 490 16.09 5.26 4.93
CA LEU A 490 16.05 4.21 3.90
C LEU A 490 16.23 4.74 2.47
N THR A 491 15.66 5.89 2.14
CA THR A 491 15.91 6.58 0.86
C THR A 491 17.34 7.10 0.77
N LEU A 492 17.92 7.55 1.88
CA LEU A 492 19.30 8.05 1.95
C LEU A 492 20.34 6.96 1.61
N VAL A 493 20.07 5.70 1.95
CA VAL A 493 20.93 4.55 1.60
C VAL A 493 20.70 4.04 0.17
N PHE A 494 19.45 4.00 -0.31
CA PHE A 494 19.15 3.64 -1.71
C PHE A 494 19.69 4.66 -2.72
N SER A 495 19.70 5.95 -2.36
CA SER A 495 20.36 7.02 -3.13
C SER A 495 21.88 6.95 -3.09
N ALA A 496 22.49 6.49 -1.99
CA ALA A 496 23.94 6.29 -1.91
C ALA A 496 24.43 5.07 -2.71
N LEU A 497 23.65 3.98 -2.77
CA LEU A 497 24.00 2.77 -3.52
C LEU A 497 23.79 2.92 -5.04
N GLY A 498 22.77 3.66 -5.48
CA GLY A 498 22.65 4.08 -6.88
C GLY A 498 23.84 4.92 -7.33
N LEU A 499 24.34 5.80 -6.44
CA LEU A 499 25.55 6.61 -6.65
C LEU A 499 26.84 5.76 -6.76
N PHE A 500 26.99 4.74 -5.91
CA PHE A 500 28.16 3.83 -5.93
C PHE A 500 28.20 2.96 -7.19
N LEU A 501 27.05 2.47 -7.65
CA LEU A 501 26.94 1.67 -8.88
C LEU A 501 27.18 2.52 -10.15
N GLY A 502 26.69 3.75 -10.21
CA GLY A 502 27.03 4.69 -11.28
C GLY A 502 28.53 5.03 -11.35
N LEU A 503 29.22 5.07 -10.20
CA LEU A 503 30.65 5.37 -10.11
C LEU A 503 31.56 4.20 -10.53
N HIS A 504 31.24 2.95 -10.14
CA HIS A 504 32.11 1.79 -10.45
C HIS A 504 31.94 1.21 -11.85
N PHE A 505 30.83 1.50 -12.55
CA PHE A 505 30.76 1.26 -13.99
C PHE A 505 31.62 2.26 -14.80
N GLY A 506 32.14 3.32 -14.17
CA GLY A 506 33.12 4.26 -14.71
C GLY A 506 34.54 3.68 -14.92
N ASP A 507 34.87 2.52 -14.32
CA ASP A 507 36.09 1.75 -14.67
C ASP A 507 35.93 0.95 -15.99
N GLN A 508 34.97 1.37 -16.83
CA GLN A 508 34.99 1.17 -18.27
C GLN A 508 36.33 1.67 -18.85
N ASN A 509 37.31 0.77 -18.94
CA ASN A 509 38.51 0.78 -19.79
C ASN A 509 38.68 2.04 -20.67
N VAL A 510 39.29 3.09 -20.09
CA VAL A 510 39.87 4.20 -20.86
C VAL A 510 40.96 3.70 -21.83
N ASP A 511 41.52 2.51 -21.57
CA ASP A 511 42.48 1.83 -22.45
C ASP A 511 41.93 1.49 -23.84
N TYR A 512 40.61 1.32 -24.01
CA TYR A 512 40.04 1.05 -25.33
C TYR A 512 40.04 2.30 -26.23
N TRP A 513 39.95 3.49 -25.63
CA TRP A 513 40.04 4.77 -26.34
C TRP A 513 41.48 5.17 -26.68
N MET A 514 42.46 4.80 -25.84
CA MET A 514 43.88 5.07 -26.13
C MET A 514 44.46 4.14 -27.22
N ARG A 515 43.97 2.90 -27.35
CA ARG A 515 44.42 1.97 -28.40
C ARG A 515 43.79 2.22 -29.78
N GLY A 516 42.59 2.79 -29.83
CA GLY A 516 41.89 3.10 -31.09
C GLY A 516 42.51 4.24 -31.92
N LYS A 517 43.31 5.11 -31.30
CA LYS A 517 44.03 6.20 -32.01
C LYS A 517 45.45 5.82 -32.47
N HIS A 518 46.01 4.70 -32.00
CA HIS A 518 47.37 4.30 -32.42
C HIS A 518 47.43 3.34 -33.60
N ASN A 519 46.29 2.79 -34.05
CA ASN A 519 46.20 2.01 -35.29
C ASN A 519 45.53 2.76 -36.44
N SER A 520 45.37 4.09 -36.33
CA SER A 520 45.31 4.94 -37.52
C SER A 520 46.66 4.85 -38.19
N THR A 521 46.77 3.96 -39.17
CA THR A 521 47.82 3.89 -40.16
C THR A 521 48.28 5.31 -40.50
N LEU A 522 49.47 5.66 -40.01
CA LEU A 522 50.28 6.73 -40.57
C LEU A 522 50.58 6.34 -42.01
N ILE A 523 49.65 6.66 -42.91
CA ILE A 523 49.95 6.75 -44.34
C ILE A 523 50.89 7.95 -44.43
N ASN A 524 52.17 7.67 -44.62
CA ASN A 524 53.17 8.70 -44.87
C ASN A 524 52.76 9.40 -46.18
N PRO A 525 52.35 10.68 -46.15
CA PRO A 525 51.79 11.36 -47.31
C PRO A 525 52.81 11.57 -48.44
N VAL A 526 54.08 11.21 -48.22
CA VAL A 526 55.17 11.37 -49.17
C VAL A 526 55.47 10.09 -49.96
N THR A 527 55.17 8.90 -49.43
CA THR A 527 55.69 7.64 -50.04
C THR A 527 54.66 6.57 -50.38
N GLY A 528 53.39 6.69 -49.93
CA GLY A 528 52.30 5.82 -50.37
C GLY A 528 52.44 4.31 -50.09
N ASN A 529 53.48 3.87 -49.39
CA ASN A 529 53.74 2.45 -49.12
C ASN A 529 53.38 2.05 -47.68
N LEU A 530 52.72 0.89 -47.55
CA LEU A 530 52.40 0.25 -46.28
C LEU A 530 53.67 -0.29 -45.63
N VAL A 531 53.96 0.15 -44.40
CA VAL A 531 55.02 -0.42 -43.57
C VAL A 531 54.49 -1.72 -42.94
N PRO A 532 55.14 -2.88 -43.13
CA PRO A 532 54.73 -4.11 -42.49
C PRO A 532 55.03 -4.06 -40.97
N PRO A 533 54.13 -4.61 -40.13
CA PRO A 533 54.33 -4.63 -38.69
C PRO A 533 55.50 -5.55 -38.31
N LYS A 534 56.29 -5.13 -37.33
CA LYS A 534 57.20 -6.01 -36.57
C LYS A 534 56.44 -6.68 -35.44
#